data_AF-A0A927QQX8-F1
#
_entry.id   AF-A0A927QQX8-F1
#
_cell.length_a   1.000
_cell.length_b   1.000
_cell.length_c   1.000
_cell.angle_alpha   90.00
_cell.angle_beta   90.00
_cell.angle_gamma   90.00
#
_symmetry.space_group_name_H-M   'P 1'
#
loop_
_entity.id
_entity.type
_entity.pdbx_description
1 polymer ?
#
loop_
_entity_poly.entity_id
_entity_poly.type
_entity_poly.pdbx_seq_one_letter_code
_entity_poly.pdbx_strand_id
1 'polypeptide(L)' 'MKLRKADEMEQYQNDKSAKNAYLFFTAALLIWSLIDFFSNGKTGWEFTILLIGNAIFLWTRVFYKRKMQ' A
#
# COMPACT_ATOMS: atom_id res chain seq x y z
N MET A 1 30.13 2.93 -2.95
CA MET A 1 29.26 2.24 -3.91
C MET A 1 28.52 3.29 -4.74
N LYS A 2 28.71 3.36 -6.06
CA LYS A 2 27.83 4.13 -6.94
C LYS A 2 26.53 3.34 -7.08
N LEU A 3 25.43 3.85 -6.53
CA LEU A 3 24.09 3.32 -6.82
C LEU A 3 23.87 3.47 -8.33
N ARG A 4 23.92 2.35 -9.08
CA ARG A 4 23.51 2.32 -10.48
C ARG A 4 22.02 2.66 -10.50
N LYS A 5 21.62 3.62 -11.34
CA LYS A 5 20.21 3.84 -11.64
C LYS A 5 19.64 2.50 -12.13
N ALA A 6 18.51 2.08 -11.57
CA ALA A 6 17.82 0.89 -12.05
C ALA A 6 17.51 1.05 -13.53
N ASP A 7 17.74 0.01 -14.32
CA ASP A 7 17.37 0.03 -15.73
C ASP A 7 15.83 0.14 -15.83
N GLU A 8 15.30 0.78 -16.88
CA GLU A 8 13.86 1.08 -17.00
C GLU A 8 12.98 -0.18 -16.86
N MET A 9 13.48 -1.33 -17.33
CA MET A 9 12.83 -2.63 -17.20
C MET A 9 12.78 -3.15 -15.76
N GLU A 10 13.85 -2.95 -14.98
CA GLU A 10 13.89 -3.33 -13.56
C GLU A 10 12.92 -2.46 -12.74
N GLN A 11 12.88 -1.15 -13.04
CA GLN A 11 11.96 -0.24 -12.38
C GLN A 11 10.49 -0.59 -12.71
N TYR A 12 10.20 -0.97 -13.96
CA TYR A 12 8.87 -1.41 -14.37
C TYR A 12 8.41 -2.69 -13.65
N GLN A 13 9.28 -3.70 -13.57
CA GLN A 13 8.99 -4.94 -12.86
C GLN A 13 8.80 -4.73 -11.36
N ASN A 14 9.60 -3.85 -10.77
CA ASN A 14 9.49 -3.50 -9.36
C ASN A 14 8.18 -2.76 -9.06
N ASP A 15 7.79 -1.79 -9.89
CA ASP A 15 6.52 -1.07 -9.72
C ASP A 15 5.30 -1.99 -9.85
N LYS A 16 5.33 -2.93 -10.82
CA LYS A 16 4.30 -3.97 -10.94
C LYS A 16 4.23 -4.86 -9.70
N SER A 17 5.37 -5.33 -9.21
CA SER A 17 5.45 -6.18 -8.02
C SER A 17 4.96 -5.45 -6.77
N ALA A 18 5.36 -4.19 -6.59
CA ALA A 18 4.93 -3.36 -5.47
C ALA A 18 3.41 -3.11 -5.49
N LYS A 19 2.83 -2.82 -6.66
CA LYS A 19 1.37 -2.70 -6.82
C LYS A 19 0.63 -3.97 -6.44
N ASN A 20 1.12 -5.12 -6.91
CA ASN A 20 0.47 -6.40 -6.63
C ASN A 20 0.56 -6.77 -5.13
N ALA A 21 1.72 -6.56 -4.52
CA ALA A 21 1.90 -6.75 -3.08
C ALA A 21 1.01 -5.81 -2.26
N TYR A 22 0.96 -4.52 -2.62
CA TYR A 22 0.09 -3.55 -1.96
C TYR A 22 -1.39 -3.96 -2.04
N LEU A 23 -1.85 -4.39 -3.21
CA LEU A 23 -3.22 -4.87 -3.41
C LEU A 23 -3.53 -6.09 -2.54
N PHE A 24 -2.61 -7.07 -2.51
CA PHE A 24 -2.74 -8.26 -1.70
C PHE A 24 -2.83 -7.95 -0.20
N PHE A 25 -1.90 -7.17 0.34
CA PHE A 25 -1.91 -6.81 1.76
C PHE A 25 -3.14 -5.96 2.14
N THR A 26 -3.56 -5.05 1.27
CA THR A 26 -4.78 -4.25 1.49
C THR A 26 -6.01 -5.15 1.53
N ALA A 27 -6.16 -6.07 0.57
CA ALA A 27 -7.28 -7.00 0.55
C ALA A 27 -7.27 -7.96 1.75
N ALA A 28 -6.11 -8.49 2.11
CA ALA A 28 -5.96 -9.39 3.25
C ALA A 28 -6.32 -8.70 4.58
N LEU A 29 -5.81 -7.49 4.82
CA LEU A 29 -6.16 -6.71 6.01
C LEU A 29 -7.64 -6.31 6.04
N LEU A 30 -8.22 -6.02 4.87
CA LEU A 30 -9.64 -5.69 4.78
C LEU A 30 -10.51 -6.90 5.11
N ILE A 31 -10.21 -8.07 4.54
CA ILE A 31 -10.91 -9.32 4.81
C ILE A 31 -10.79 -9.69 6.29
N TRP A 32 -9.59 -9.61 6.86
CA TRP A 32 -9.38 -9.87 8.28
C TRP A 32 -10.19 -8.90 9.13
N SER A 33 -10.08 -7.59 8.88
CA SER A 33 -10.85 -6.59 9.62
C SER A 33 -12.36 -6.81 9.52
N LEU A 34 -12.88 -7.29 8.39
CA LEU A 34 -14.30 -7.62 8.23
C LEU A 34 -14.67 -8.85 9.05
N ILE A 35 -13.89 -9.94 8.97
CA ILE A 35 -14.11 -11.15 9.77
C ILE A 35 -14.12 -10.81 11.26
N ASP A 36 -13.18 -9.98 11.71
CA ASP A 36 -13.06 -9.60 13.12
C ASP A 36 -14.22 -8.70 13.56
N PHE A 37 -14.65 -7.78 12.69
CA PHE A 37 -15.83 -6.94 12.93
C PHE A 37 -17.12 -7.78 13.06
N PHE A 38 -17.32 -8.78 12.19
CA PHE A 38 -18.50 -9.66 12.26
C PHE A 38 -18.46 -10.64 13.44
N SER A 39 -17.26 -11.07 13.86
CA SER A 39 -17.12 -12.10 14.91
C SER A 39 -17.09 -11.48 16.31
N ASN A 40 -16.39 -10.37 16.48
CA ASN A 40 -16.10 -9.76 17.78
C ASN A 40 -16.80 -8.40 17.99
N GLY A 41 -17.45 -7.85 16.95
CA GLY A 41 -18.10 -6.54 17.00
C GLY A 41 -17.14 -5.36 17.17
N LYS A 42 -15.83 -5.60 17.07
CA LYS A 42 -14.77 -4.62 17.24
C LYS A 42 -13.78 -4.75 16.08
N THR A 43 -13.30 -3.61 15.61
CA THR A 43 -12.17 -3.57 14.67
C THR A 43 -10.87 -3.57 15.45
N GLY A 44 -10.02 -4.57 15.19
CA GLY A 44 -8.69 -4.67 15.77
C GLY A 44 -7.66 -3.74 15.12
N TRP A 45 -6.39 -4.01 15.39
CA TRP A 45 -5.27 -3.26 14.84
C TRP A 45 -5.15 -3.38 13.32
N GLU A 46 -5.74 -4.42 12.71
CA GLU A 46 -5.72 -4.66 11.26
C GLU A 46 -6.37 -3.49 10.50
N PHE A 47 -7.48 -2.97 11.02
CA PHE A 47 -8.18 -1.84 10.42
C PHE A 47 -7.36 -0.54 10.50
N THR A 48 -6.70 -0.30 11.63
CA THR A 48 -5.81 0.86 11.80
C THR A 48 -4.65 0.81 10.83
N ILE A 49 -4.01 -0.36 10.66
CA ILE A 49 -2.92 -0.55 9.70
C ILE A 49 -3.41 -0.34 8.26
N LEU A 50 -4.60 -0.85 7.92
CA LEU A 50 -5.22 -0.64 6.61
C LEU A 50 -5.45 0.86 6.33
N LEU A 51 -5.98 1.61 7.29
CA LEU A 51 -6.23 3.04 7.15
C LEU A 51 -4.93 3.85 6.99
N ILE A 52 -3.92 3.56 7.81
CA ILE A 52 -2.60 4.21 7.72
C ILE A 52 -1.95 3.92 6.37
N GLY A 53 -2.00 2.66 5.91
CA GLY A 53 -1.47 2.27 4.60
C GLY A 53 -2.10 3.07 3.45
N ASN A 54 -3.43 3.21 3.46
CA ASN A 54 -4.15 4.01 2.46
C ASN A 54 -3.86 5.52 2.59
N ALA A 55 -3.73 6.04 3.82
CA ALA A 55 -3.39 7.43 4.06
C ALA A 55 -2.01 7.77 3.49
N ILE A 56 -1.00 6.93 3.74
CA ILE A 56 0.35 7.09 3.19
C ILE A 56 0.32 7.06 1.66
N PHE A 57 -0.42 6.12 1.07
CA PHE A 57 -0.55 6.01 -0.38
C PHE A 57 -1.17 7.26 -1.00
N LEU A 58 -2.30 7.73 -0.46
CA LEU A 58 -2.98 8.94 -0.95
C LEU A 58 -2.12 10.18 -0.76
N TRP A 59 -1.47 10.34 0.40
CA TRP A 59 -0.58 11.46 0.67
C TRP A 59 0.60 11.51 -0.31
N THR A 60 1.26 10.37 -0.49
CA THR A 60 2.39 10.24 -1.41
C THR A 60 1.96 10.56 -2.84
N ARG A 61 0.79 10.07 -3.26
CA ARG A 61 0.21 10.37 -4.58
C ARG A 61 -0.05 11.87 -4.77
N VAL A 62 -0.62 12.54 -3.77
CA VAL A 62 -0.87 13.99 -3.83
C VAL A 62 0.45 14.76 -3.87
N PHE A 63 1.43 14.38 -3.06
CA PHE A 63 2.75 15.02 -3.01
C PHE A 63 3.46 14.97 -4.37
N TYR A 64 3.57 13.78 -4.98
CA TYR A 64 4.19 13.65 -6.29
C TYR A 64 3.38 14.33 -7.39
N LYS A 65 2.05 14.28 -7.35
CA LYS A 65 1.20 15.01 -8.30
C LYS A 65 1.45 16.52 -8.26
N ARG A 66 1.61 17.09 -7.06
CA ARG A 66 1.93 18.51 -6.89
C ARG A 66 3.35 18.88 -7.35
N LYS A 67 4.29 17.94 -7.28
CA LYS A 67 5.69 18.16 -7.71
C LYS A 67 5.88 18.05 -9.23
N MET A 68 4.93 17.43 -9.93
CA MET A 68 4.93 17.31 -11.40
C MET A 68 4.11 18.40 -12.12
N GLN A 69 3.41 19.27 -11.38
CA GLN A 69 2.88 20.54 -11.90
C GLN A 69 3.94 21.64 -11.72
#